data_AF-A0A9E4CH80-F1
#
_entry.id   AF-A0A9E4CH80-F1
#
_cell.length_a   1.000
_cell.length_b   1.000
_cell.length_c   1.000
_cell.angle_alpha   90.00
_cell.angle_beta   90.00
_cell.angle_gamma   90.00
#
_symmetry.space_group_name_H-M   'P 1'
#
loop_
_entity.id
_entity.type
_entity.pdbx_description
1 polymer ?
#
loop_
_entity_poly.entity_id
_entity_poly.type
_entity_poly.pdbx_seq_one_letter_code
_entity_poly.pdbx_strand_id
1 'polypeptide(L)'
;MPKFIYYSVLLVLLIQVLFITGCDRATPAADPAYLQEIHQWQEARLASLKKPTGWLSLAGLFWLKEGNNTFGSGADNDLVFPQTGAPEKIGRFELENGEVMVYINPAVEVYYDSIPVNEMKVFAPELKSPVILTYDNLSWFVIQRGSEIGVRLRDASNPAIAALQSIATYPIDPQWQIRATFEPYDPPRQIRIENILGMKTEEPCPGKLVFELDGQTHSLDAVEEGDELFIIFSDQTNGRETYGAGRYIYTAKPGEDGTVILDFNKAYNPPCAYTAYATCPLPPSQNRLPLAITAGEKYSGEGH
;
A
#
# COMPACT_ATOMS: atom_id res chain seq x y z
N MET A 1 -72.25 36.74 56.60
CA MET A 1 -72.56 37.57 55.41
C MET A 1 -71.61 37.14 54.28
N PRO A 2 -71.97 37.15 53.00
CA PRO A 2 -72.97 36.35 52.28
C PRO A 2 -72.37 35.45 51.15
N LYS A 3 -73.11 34.39 50.81
CA LYS A 3 -73.34 33.66 49.53
C LYS A 3 -72.34 33.75 48.34
N PHE A 4 -72.08 32.61 47.67
CA PHE A 4 -72.45 32.24 46.26
C PHE A 4 -71.54 31.08 45.73
N ILE A 5 -72.05 29.85 45.56
CA ILE A 5 -72.55 29.14 44.34
C ILE A 5 -71.47 28.44 43.46
N TYR A 6 -71.58 27.10 43.45
CA TYR A 6 -71.37 26.04 42.41
C TYR A 6 -70.49 26.29 41.17
N TYR A 7 -69.55 25.37 40.84
CA TYR A 7 -69.78 24.21 39.93
C TYR A 7 -68.50 23.38 39.68
N SER A 8 -68.75 22.06 39.56
CA SER A 8 -67.98 20.94 39.01
C SER A 8 -66.87 21.24 38.00
N VAL A 9 -65.74 20.52 38.05
CA VAL A 9 -65.17 19.74 36.94
C VAL A 9 -64.26 18.63 37.50
N LEU A 10 -64.57 17.40 37.10
CA LEU A 10 -63.81 16.16 37.25
C LEU A 10 -62.52 16.25 36.40
N LEU A 11 -61.32 16.06 36.96
CA LEU A 11 -60.11 15.86 36.16
C LEU A 11 -59.30 14.66 36.67
N VAL A 12 -59.47 13.56 35.94
CA VAL A 12 -58.72 12.31 36.02
C VAL A 12 -57.27 12.57 35.61
N LEU A 13 -56.32 12.30 36.49
CA LEU A 13 -54.89 12.32 36.18
C LEU A 13 -54.50 10.96 35.58
N LEU A 14 -54.57 10.84 34.25
CA LEU A 14 -54.04 9.69 33.50
C LEU A 14 -52.68 10.11 32.92
N ILE A 15 -51.60 9.82 33.63
CA ILE A 15 -50.23 9.95 33.09
C ILE A 15 -49.99 8.72 32.22
N GLN A 16 -50.13 8.87 30.90
CA GLN A 16 -49.63 7.89 29.94
C GLN A 16 -48.13 8.12 29.74
N VAL A 17 -47.33 7.17 30.22
CA VAL A 17 -45.93 7.02 29.85
C VAL A 17 -45.91 6.45 28.42
N LEU A 18 -45.65 7.31 27.43
CA LEU A 18 -45.26 6.87 26.10
C LEU A 18 -43.82 6.34 26.17
N PHE A 19 -43.67 5.01 26.21
CA PHE A 19 -42.42 4.36 25.85
C PHE A 19 -42.21 4.54 24.35
N ILE A 20 -41.29 5.43 23.99
CA ILE A 20 -40.75 5.50 22.63
C ILE A 20 -39.91 4.24 22.45
N THR A 21 -40.49 3.23 21.81
CA THR A 21 -39.72 2.12 21.22
C THR A 21 -38.97 2.68 20.02
N GLY A 22 -37.78 3.23 20.27
CA GLY A 22 -36.78 3.40 19.23
C GLY A 22 -36.43 2.00 18.73
N CYS A 23 -36.86 1.68 17.50
CA CYS A 23 -36.26 0.56 16.78
C CYS A 23 -34.83 0.95 16.44
N ASP A 24 -33.90 0.75 17.39
CA ASP A 24 -32.52 0.52 17.04
C ASP A 24 -32.51 -0.74 16.17
N ARG A 25 -32.44 -0.57 14.85
CA ARG A 25 -32.01 -1.66 13.97
C ARG A 25 -30.58 -1.94 14.39
N ALA A 26 -30.40 -2.91 15.30
CA ALA A 26 -29.11 -3.47 15.59
C ALA A 26 -28.47 -3.85 14.25
N THR A 27 -27.35 -3.22 13.92
CA THR A 27 -26.51 -3.63 12.79
C THR A 27 -26.27 -5.13 12.96
N PRO A 28 -26.56 -5.98 11.96
CA PRO A 28 -26.28 -7.41 12.08
C PRO A 28 -24.84 -7.58 12.53
N ALA A 29 -24.61 -8.36 13.58
CA ALA A 29 -23.25 -8.69 13.99
C ALA A 29 -22.53 -9.29 12.78
N ALA A 30 -21.30 -8.83 12.55
CA ALA A 30 -20.47 -9.31 11.45
C ALA A 30 -20.36 -10.84 11.48
N ASP A 31 -20.41 -11.46 10.31
CA ASP A 31 -20.20 -12.91 10.18
C ASP A 31 -18.83 -13.28 10.81
N PRO A 32 -18.78 -14.19 11.79
CA PRO A 32 -17.53 -14.62 12.40
C PRO A 32 -16.49 -15.12 11.39
N ALA A 33 -16.92 -15.72 10.28
CA ALA A 33 -16.02 -16.15 9.21
C ALA A 33 -15.35 -14.97 8.53
N TYR A 34 -16.11 -13.91 8.25
CA TYR A 34 -15.59 -12.67 7.67
C TYR A 34 -14.61 -11.96 8.60
N LEU A 35 -14.95 -11.84 9.89
CA LEU A 35 -14.03 -11.25 10.88
C LEU A 35 -12.70 -12.02 10.94
N GLN A 36 -12.77 -13.34 10.93
CA GLN A 36 -11.59 -14.20 10.92
C GLN A 36 -10.75 -14.03 9.65
N GLU A 37 -11.39 -13.87 8.48
CA GLU A 37 -10.73 -13.59 7.21
C GLU A 37 -9.95 -12.26 7.28
N ILE A 38 -10.56 -11.20 7.77
CA ILE A 38 -9.90 -9.89 7.90
C ILE A 38 -8.73 -9.95 8.88
N HIS A 39 -8.87 -10.65 10.01
CA HIS A 39 -7.75 -10.85 10.94
C HIS A 39 -6.59 -11.63 10.31
N GLN A 40 -6.87 -12.70 9.57
CA GLN A 40 -5.82 -13.44 8.85
C GLN A 40 -5.14 -12.57 7.80
N TRP A 41 -5.89 -11.73 7.09
CA TRP A 41 -5.32 -10.78 6.15
C TRP A 41 -4.42 -9.75 6.86
N GLN A 42 -4.83 -9.22 8.03
CA GLN A 42 -4.02 -8.29 8.82
C GLN A 42 -2.71 -8.92 9.31
N GLU A 43 -2.76 -10.17 9.79
CA GLU A 43 -1.58 -10.93 10.20
C GLU A 43 -0.63 -11.19 9.02
N ALA A 44 -1.18 -11.63 7.88
CA ALA A 44 -0.42 -11.86 6.66
C ALA A 44 0.22 -10.57 6.14
N ARG A 45 -0.50 -9.45 6.23
CA ARG A 45 -0.01 -8.12 5.86
C ARG A 45 1.19 -7.71 6.72
N LEU A 46 1.08 -7.79 8.05
CA LEU A 46 2.20 -7.51 8.97
C LEU A 46 3.40 -8.43 8.70
N ALA A 47 3.15 -9.73 8.55
CA ALA A 47 4.20 -10.70 8.26
C ALA A 47 4.90 -10.39 6.92
N SER A 48 4.16 -9.99 5.89
CA SER A 48 4.70 -9.64 4.57
C SER A 48 5.68 -8.46 4.62
N LEU A 49 5.38 -7.43 5.42
CA LEU A 49 6.26 -6.26 5.58
C LEU A 49 7.59 -6.63 6.23
N LYS A 50 7.56 -7.60 7.16
CA LYS A 50 8.69 -8.04 7.99
C LYS A 50 9.55 -9.14 7.35
N LYS A 51 9.18 -9.69 6.20
CA LYS A 51 10.02 -10.66 5.48
C LYS A 51 11.39 -10.04 5.15
N PRO A 52 12.46 -10.84 4.99
CA PRO A 52 13.75 -10.35 4.48
C PRO A 52 13.64 -9.66 3.11
N THR A 53 12.63 -10.01 2.32
CA THR A 53 12.29 -9.39 1.03
C THR A 53 11.12 -8.40 1.12
N GLY A 54 10.58 -8.17 2.32
CA GLY A 54 9.46 -7.26 2.60
C GLY A 54 9.89 -5.79 2.59
N TRP A 55 8.93 -4.87 2.60
CA TRP A 55 9.23 -3.43 2.42
C TRP A 55 10.09 -2.84 3.54
N LEU A 56 10.01 -3.36 4.77
CA LEU A 56 10.83 -2.88 5.89
C LEU A 56 12.30 -3.27 5.78
N SER A 57 12.65 -4.22 4.91
CA SER A 57 14.06 -4.55 4.70
C SER A 57 14.78 -3.56 3.80
N LEU A 58 14.07 -2.66 3.10
CA LEU A 58 14.74 -1.67 2.25
C LEU A 58 15.65 -0.76 3.07
N ALA A 59 16.91 -0.66 2.66
CA ALA A 59 17.96 0.11 3.32
C ALA A 59 18.65 1.12 2.40
N GLY A 60 18.27 1.16 1.12
CA GLY A 60 18.81 2.13 0.17
C GLY A 60 18.14 2.08 -1.20
N LEU A 61 18.14 3.22 -1.88
CA LEU A 61 17.85 3.36 -3.29
C LEU A 61 18.85 4.35 -3.88
N PHE A 62 19.66 3.90 -4.83
CA PHE A 62 20.75 4.68 -5.39
C PHE A 62 20.66 4.73 -6.90
N TRP A 63 20.54 5.93 -7.48
CA TRP A 63 20.51 6.09 -8.93
C TRP A 63 21.91 6.04 -9.53
N LEU A 64 22.07 5.28 -10.62
CA LEU A 64 23.35 5.12 -11.30
C LEU A 64 23.58 6.28 -12.29
N LYS A 65 24.84 6.71 -12.41
CA LYS A 65 25.32 7.53 -13.54
C LYS A 65 25.89 6.63 -14.64
N GLU A 66 25.93 7.11 -15.88
CA GLU A 66 26.62 6.41 -16.96
C GLU A 66 28.10 6.17 -16.60
N GLY A 67 28.63 5.00 -16.96
CA GLY A 67 29.96 4.53 -16.59
C GLY A 67 30.01 3.96 -15.18
N ASN A 68 31.13 4.23 -14.49
CA ASN A 68 31.47 3.56 -13.22
C ASN A 68 30.80 4.18 -11.99
N ASN A 69 30.24 3.30 -11.15
CA ASN A 69 29.57 3.59 -9.89
C ASN A 69 30.11 2.65 -8.80
N THR A 70 30.96 3.15 -7.92
CA THR A 70 31.55 2.36 -6.82
C THR A 70 30.55 2.14 -5.69
N PHE A 71 30.64 1.00 -4.99
CA PHE A 71 29.72 0.69 -3.88
C PHE A 71 30.38 -0.07 -2.72
N GLY A 72 29.86 0.16 -1.52
CA GLY A 72 30.34 -0.38 -0.25
C GLY A 72 30.01 0.55 0.92
N SER A 73 30.46 0.25 2.13
CA SER A 73 30.21 1.10 3.32
C SER A 73 31.14 2.31 3.43
N GLY A 74 32.20 2.36 2.62
CA GLY A 74 33.14 3.48 2.58
C GLY A 74 32.44 4.77 2.10
N ALA A 75 32.70 5.88 2.79
CA ALA A 75 32.06 7.17 2.52
C ALA A 75 32.46 7.81 1.18
N ASP A 76 33.51 7.30 0.54
CA ASP A 76 34.02 7.73 -0.75
C ASP A 76 33.45 6.90 -1.93
N ASN A 77 32.50 5.99 -1.67
CA ASN A 77 31.76 5.31 -2.73
C ASN A 77 30.66 6.20 -3.32
N ASP A 78 30.31 5.94 -4.57
CA ASP A 78 29.13 6.55 -5.19
C ASP A 78 27.83 6.04 -4.53
N LEU A 79 27.78 4.74 -4.21
CA LEU A 79 26.67 4.07 -3.52
C LEU A 79 27.13 3.65 -2.12
N VAL A 80 26.87 4.51 -1.13
CA VAL A 80 27.27 4.25 0.26
C VAL A 80 26.23 3.37 0.94
N PHE A 81 26.58 2.11 1.18
CA PHE A 81 25.76 1.16 1.93
C PHE A 81 25.86 1.44 3.45
N PRO A 82 24.86 1.00 4.25
CA PRO A 82 24.94 1.12 5.71
C PRO A 82 26.22 0.50 6.28
N GLN A 83 26.82 1.15 7.28
CA GLN A 83 28.08 0.68 7.89
C GLN A 83 27.93 -0.66 8.63
N THR A 84 26.70 -1.04 9.00
CA THR A 84 26.39 -2.30 9.66
C THR A 84 26.33 -3.44 8.63
N GLY A 85 27.49 -3.95 8.23
CA GLY A 85 27.58 -5.25 7.54
C GLY A 85 28.18 -5.25 6.14
N ALA A 86 28.46 -4.11 5.52
CA ALA A 86 29.11 -4.05 4.20
C ALA A 86 30.64 -3.80 4.30
N PRO A 87 31.48 -4.46 3.50
CA PRO A 87 32.87 -4.06 3.27
C PRO A 87 32.96 -2.62 2.76
N GLU A 88 34.05 -1.93 3.08
CA GLU A 88 34.25 -0.54 2.65
C GLU A 88 34.20 -0.40 1.12
N LYS A 89 34.76 -1.37 0.39
CA LYS A 89 34.82 -1.40 -1.08
C LYS A 89 34.38 -2.78 -1.59
N ILE A 90 33.08 -2.94 -1.88
CA ILE A 90 32.55 -4.19 -2.45
C ILE A 90 32.94 -4.31 -3.92
N GLY A 91 32.74 -3.24 -4.69
CA GLY A 91 33.00 -3.28 -6.13
C GLY A 91 32.49 -2.05 -6.86
N ARG A 92 32.13 -2.23 -8.13
CA ARG A 92 31.50 -1.21 -8.97
C ARG A 92 30.36 -1.79 -9.82
N PHE A 93 29.36 -0.97 -10.08
CA PHE A 93 28.46 -1.12 -11.21
C PHE A 93 28.97 -0.29 -12.38
N GLU A 94 28.82 -0.80 -13.59
CA GLU A 94 29.07 -0.09 -14.83
C GLU A 94 27.77 -0.05 -15.62
N LEU A 95 27.22 1.16 -15.75
CA LEU A 95 26.05 1.41 -16.58
C LEU A 95 26.53 1.86 -17.96
N GLU A 96 26.23 1.08 -18.99
CA GLU A 96 26.57 1.40 -20.37
C GLU A 96 25.37 1.10 -21.28
N ASN A 97 24.92 2.09 -22.04
CA ASN A 97 23.81 1.94 -23.00
C ASN A 97 22.52 1.32 -22.40
N GLY A 98 22.24 1.61 -21.12
CA GLY A 98 21.07 1.09 -20.41
C GLY A 98 21.22 -0.33 -19.86
N GLU A 99 22.40 -0.94 -19.98
CA GLU A 99 22.74 -2.22 -19.36
C GLU A 99 23.68 -2.03 -18.16
N VAL A 100 23.59 -2.92 -17.16
CA VAL A 100 24.44 -2.83 -15.97
C VAL A 100 25.24 -4.11 -15.79
N MET A 101 26.57 -3.95 -15.78
CA MET A 101 27.52 -4.95 -15.30
C MET A 101 27.90 -4.65 -13.84
N VAL A 102 28.12 -5.69 -13.04
CA VAL A 102 28.75 -5.57 -11.73
C VAL A 102 30.14 -6.19 -11.79
N TYR A 103 31.09 -5.61 -11.05
CA TYR A 103 32.43 -6.14 -10.83
C TYR A 103 32.73 -6.10 -9.34
N ILE A 104 33.12 -7.23 -8.77
CA ILE A 104 33.37 -7.44 -7.34
C ILE A 104 34.87 -7.46 -7.09
N ASN A 105 35.30 -6.79 -6.02
CA ASN A 105 36.71 -6.75 -5.65
C ASN A 105 37.19 -8.13 -5.15
N PRO A 106 38.44 -8.56 -5.44
CA PRO A 106 38.92 -9.92 -5.15
C PRO A 106 38.88 -10.38 -3.67
N ALA A 107 38.71 -9.45 -2.72
CA ALA A 107 38.65 -9.74 -1.28
C ALA A 107 37.21 -9.83 -0.74
N VAL A 108 36.20 -9.73 -1.61
CA VAL A 108 34.80 -9.71 -1.24
C VAL A 108 34.07 -10.83 -1.98
N GLU A 109 33.32 -11.65 -1.24
CA GLU A 109 32.53 -12.74 -1.81
C GLU A 109 31.06 -12.33 -1.88
N VAL A 110 30.62 -11.92 -3.07
CA VAL A 110 29.20 -11.68 -3.38
C VAL A 110 28.63 -12.89 -4.10
N TYR A 111 27.37 -13.21 -3.84
CA TYR A 111 26.73 -14.40 -4.39
C TYR A 111 25.52 -14.06 -5.27
N TYR A 112 25.31 -14.87 -6.30
CA TYR A 112 24.06 -14.98 -7.06
C TYR A 112 23.61 -16.44 -6.98
N ASP A 113 22.41 -16.72 -6.50
CA ASP A 113 21.90 -18.09 -6.28
C ASP A 113 22.90 -18.99 -5.50
N SER A 114 23.55 -18.43 -4.48
CA SER A 114 24.59 -19.08 -3.65
C SER A 114 25.89 -19.43 -4.39
N ILE A 115 26.09 -18.92 -5.62
CA ILE A 115 27.32 -19.08 -6.39
C ILE A 115 28.12 -17.77 -6.31
N PRO A 116 29.42 -17.81 -5.94
CA PRO A 116 30.23 -16.59 -5.87
C PRO A 116 30.39 -15.97 -7.26
N VAL A 117 30.28 -14.65 -7.34
CA VAL A 117 30.41 -13.88 -8.57
C VAL A 117 31.52 -12.85 -8.46
N ASN A 118 32.37 -12.79 -9.48
CA ASN A 118 33.40 -11.75 -9.63
C ASN A 118 32.95 -10.65 -10.58
N GLU A 119 32.20 -11.02 -11.62
CA GLU A 119 31.54 -10.10 -12.54
C GLU A 119 30.27 -10.74 -13.09
N MET A 120 29.25 -9.92 -13.36
CA MET A 120 27.97 -10.42 -13.88
C MET A 120 27.17 -9.28 -14.53
N LYS A 121 26.44 -9.61 -15.59
CA LYS A 121 25.39 -8.73 -16.12
C LYS A 121 24.17 -8.82 -15.20
N VAL A 122 23.82 -7.72 -14.54
CA VAL A 122 22.76 -7.68 -13.53
C VAL A 122 21.49 -6.97 -14.01
N PHE A 123 21.59 -6.25 -15.14
CA PHE A 123 20.46 -5.58 -15.77
C PHE A 123 20.68 -5.46 -17.27
N ALA A 124 19.71 -5.95 -18.06
CA ALA A 124 19.66 -5.78 -19.51
C ALA A 124 18.27 -6.19 -20.03
N PRO A 125 17.88 -5.75 -21.25
CA PRO A 125 16.55 -6.06 -21.82
C PRO A 125 16.23 -7.55 -21.92
N GLU A 126 17.23 -8.42 -22.07
CA GLU A 126 17.06 -9.87 -22.17
C GLU A 126 16.80 -10.57 -20.83
N LEU A 127 17.05 -9.92 -19.70
CA LEU A 127 16.85 -10.49 -18.36
C LEU A 127 15.36 -10.45 -17.98
N LYS A 128 14.77 -11.64 -17.78
CA LYS A 128 13.34 -11.79 -17.46
C LYS A 128 12.99 -11.51 -16.00
N SER A 129 13.98 -11.60 -15.12
CA SER A 129 13.83 -11.41 -13.69
C SER A 129 15.02 -10.60 -13.16
N PRO A 130 14.83 -9.81 -12.09
CA PRO A 130 15.95 -9.12 -11.44
C PRO A 130 17.01 -10.10 -10.96
N VAL A 131 18.28 -9.79 -11.24
CA VAL A 131 19.42 -10.49 -10.64
C VAL A 131 19.61 -9.95 -9.22
N ILE A 132 19.42 -10.83 -8.23
CA ILE A 132 19.55 -10.48 -6.82
C ILE A 132 20.91 -10.97 -6.33
N LEU A 133 21.76 -10.02 -5.96
CA LEU A 133 23.06 -10.30 -5.38
C LEU A 133 22.98 -10.25 -3.87
N THR A 134 23.77 -11.08 -3.19
CA THR A 134 23.78 -11.17 -1.72
C THR A 134 25.18 -11.08 -1.14
N TYR A 135 25.27 -10.48 0.05
CA TYR A 135 26.45 -10.46 0.91
C TYR A 135 25.96 -10.42 2.36
N ASP A 136 26.26 -11.46 3.14
CA ASP A 136 25.77 -11.59 4.53
C ASP A 136 24.25 -11.34 4.66
N ASN A 137 23.83 -10.35 5.44
CA ASN A 137 22.44 -9.90 5.61
C ASN A 137 21.92 -8.99 4.49
N LEU A 138 22.79 -8.55 3.58
CA LEU A 138 22.47 -7.61 2.52
C LEU A 138 22.06 -8.34 1.23
N SER A 139 21.10 -7.75 0.53
CA SER A 139 20.80 -8.13 -0.85
C SER A 139 20.46 -6.90 -1.68
N TRP A 140 20.82 -6.90 -2.95
CA TRP A 140 20.52 -5.79 -3.84
C TRP A 140 20.25 -6.26 -5.27
N PHE A 141 19.53 -5.41 -6.00
CA PHE A 141 19.15 -5.65 -7.38
C PHE A 141 18.96 -4.32 -8.09
N VAL A 142 19.12 -4.33 -9.41
CA VAL A 142 18.89 -3.16 -10.24
C VAL A 142 17.39 -3.01 -10.51
N ILE A 143 16.91 -1.77 -10.47
CA ILE A 143 15.56 -1.38 -10.85
C ILE A 143 15.63 -0.28 -11.91
N GLN A 144 14.57 -0.18 -12.72
CA GLN A 144 14.37 0.94 -13.63
C GLN A 144 13.06 1.66 -13.29
N ARG A 145 13.07 3.00 -13.36
CA ARG A 145 11.90 3.86 -13.24
C ARG A 145 11.96 4.93 -14.31
N GLY A 146 11.10 4.85 -15.32
CA GLY A 146 11.24 5.68 -16.52
C GLY A 146 12.59 5.45 -17.19
N SER A 147 13.34 6.53 -17.42
CA SER A 147 14.70 6.46 -17.97
C SER A 147 15.79 6.25 -16.91
N GLU A 148 15.46 6.29 -15.62
CA GLU A 148 16.46 6.17 -14.55
C GLU A 148 16.66 4.71 -14.15
N ILE A 149 17.93 4.32 -14.00
CA ILE A 149 18.35 2.99 -13.53
C ILE A 149 19.03 3.17 -12.19
N GLY A 150 18.66 2.35 -11.21
CA GLY A 150 19.18 2.44 -9.86
C GLY A 150 19.33 1.09 -9.18
N VAL A 151 20.08 1.06 -8.09
CA VAL A 151 20.26 -0.11 -7.24
C VAL A 151 19.39 0.03 -6.00
N ARG A 152 18.54 -0.95 -5.77
CA ARG A 152 17.75 -1.06 -4.54
C ARG A 152 18.43 -2.02 -3.58
N LEU A 153 18.70 -1.56 -2.37
CA LEU A 153 19.35 -2.32 -1.31
C LEU A 153 18.35 -2.77 -0.26
N ARG A 154 18.53 -4.00 0.21
CA ARG A 154 17.84 -4.61 1.33
C ARG A 154 18.85 -5.03 2.39
N ASP A 155 18.45 -4.88 3.64
CA ASP A 155 19.11 -5.41 4.82
C ASP A 155 18.09 -6.27 5.59
N ALA A 156 18.33 -7.58 5.65
CA ALA A 156 17.48 -8.54 6.36
C ALA A 156 17.47 -8.30 7.89
N SER A 157 18.42 -7.52 8.40
CA SER A 157 18.56 -7.10 9.80
C SER A 157 18.18 -5.63 10.01
N ASN A 158 17.51 -4.99 9.05
CA ASN A 158 17.06 -3.60 9.18
C ASN A 158 16.25 -3.40 10.49
N PRO A 159 16.65 -2.47 11.38
CA PRO A 159 15.97 -2.24 12.66
C PRO A 159 14.48 -1.95 12.53
N ALA A 160 14.03 -1.39 11.40
CA ALA A 160 12.62 -1.13 11.12
C ALA A 160 11.75 -2.41 11.15
N ILE A 161 12.32 -3.58 10.81
CA ILE A 161 11.64 -4.88 10.87
C ILE A 161 11.28 -5.22 12.31
N ALA A 162 12.23 -5.06 13.24
CA ALA A 162 12.02 -5.32 14.65
C ALA A 162 11.16 -4.24 15.32
N ALA A 163 11.23 -2.99 14.84
CA ALA A 163 10.45 -1.88 15.38
C ALA A 163 8.94 -2.02 15.12
N LEU A 164 8.53 -2.59 13.97
CA LEU A 164 7.11 -2.77 13.66
C LEU A 164 6.52 -3.97 14.43
N GLN A 165 5.77 -3.68 15.48
CA GLN A 165 5.09 -4.68 16.32
C GLN A 165 3.65 -4.95 15.85
N SER A 166 2.97 -3.92 15.36
CA SER A 166 1.60 -3.98 14.85
C SER A 166 1.34 -2.88 13.83
N ILE A 167 0.25 -3.02 13.07
CA ILE A 167 -0.27 -1.96 12.21
C ILE A 167 -1.59 -1.51 12.83
N ALA A 168 -1.73 -0.21 13.10
CA ALA A 168 -2.99 0.33 13.59
C ALA A 168 -4.05 0.23 12.49
N THR A 169 -5.26 -0.19 12.84
CA THR A 169 -6.40 -0.27 11.91
C THR A 169 -7.63 0.39 12.52
N TYR A 170 -8.60 0.72 11.67
CA TYR A 170 -9.96 0.94 12.14
C TYR A 170 -10.57 -0.37 12.68
N PRO A 171 -11.62 -0.29 13.53
CA PRO A 171 -12.46 -1.45 13.82
C PRO A 171 -13.00 -2.07 12.52
N ILE A 172 -13.07 -3.40 12.47
CA ILE A 172 -13.64 -4.09 11.31
C ILE A 172 -15.12 -3.79 11.23
N ASP A 173 -15.57 -3.29 10.09
CA ASP A 173 -16.96 -2.96 9.84
C ASP A 173 -17.40 -3.54 8.48
N PRO A 174 -18.29 -4.54 8.46
CA PRO A 174 -18.75 -5.19 7.23
C PRO A 174 -19.45 -4.25 6.24
N GLN A 175 -19.89 -3.06 6.66
CA GLN A 175 -20.46 -2.08 5.74
C GLN A 175 -19.44 -1.58 4.71
N TRP A 176 -18.14 -1.72 5.02
CA TRP A 176 -17.03 -1.38 4.13
C TRP A 176 -16.62 -2.52 3.18
N GLN A 177 -17.31 -3.66 3.23
CA GLN A 177 -17.26 -4.68 2.19
C GLN A 177 -18.30 -4.36 1.12
N ILE A 178 -17.91 -3.57 0.12
CA ILE A 178 -18.81 -3.02 -0.88
C ILE A 178 -18.86 -3.93 -2.10
N ARG A 179 -20.07 -4.28 -2.55
CA ARG A 179 -20.29 -4.91 -3.86
C ARG A 179 -20.23 -3.83 -4.94
N ALA A 180 -19.22 -3.90 -5.80
CA ALA A 180 -19.07 -3.03 -6.96
C ALA A 180 -19.37 -3.78 -8.26
N THR A 181 -19.78 -3.04 -9.29
CA THR A 181 -19.86 -3.52 -10.66
C THR A 181 -18.65 -3.03 -11.43
N PHE A 182 -17.94 -3.94 -12.09
CA PHE A 182 -16.86 -3.59 -13.00
C PHE A 182 -17.43 -3.13 -14.34
N GLU A 183 -17.18 -1.88 -14.69
CA GLU A 183 -17.48 -1.32 -16.01
C GLU A 183 -16.20 -1.33 -16.85
N PRO A 184 -16.08 -2.23 -17.85
CA PRO A 184 -14.90 -2.30 -18.70
C PRO A 184 -14.79 -1.06 -19.60
N TYR A 185 -13.55 -0.67 -19.89
CA TYR A 185 -13.23 0.24 -20.97
C TYR A 185 -12.85 -0.58 -22.22
N ASP A 186 -13.54 -0.34 -23.33
CA ASP A 186 -13.27 -0.99 -24.61
C ASP A 186 -13.02 0.08 -25.71
N PRO A 187 -11.77 0.26 -26.17
CA PRO A 187 -10.55 -0.40 -25.69
C PRO A 187 -10.12 0.08 -24.28
N PRO A 188 -9.22 -0.65 -23.58
CA PRO A 188 -8.63 -0.18 -22.33
C PRO A 188 -8.07 1.24 -22.45
N ARG A 189 -8.30 2.05 -21.41
CA ARG A 189 -7.77 3.42 -21.37
C ARG A 189 -6.32 3.40 -20.91
N GLN A 190 -5.58 4.45 -21.23
CA GLN A 190 -4.30 4.74 -20.59
C GLN A 190 -4.57 5.80 -19.52
N ILE A 191 -4.25 5.48 -18.27
CA ILE A 191 -4.35 6.44 -17.17
C ILE A 191 -2.96 6.84 -16.73
N ARG A 192 -2.78 8.14 -16.54
CA ARG A 192 -1.53 8.69 -16.07
C ARG A 192 -1.42 8.56 -14.56
N ILE A 193 -0.44 7.82 -14.10
CA ILE A 193 -0.14 7.63 -12.68
C ILE A 193 1.21 8.29 -12.37
N GLU A 194 1.20 9.18 -11.38
CA GLU A 194 2.40 9.84 -10.87
C GLU A 194 2.87 9.12 -9.61
N ASN A 195 4.17 8.91 -9.42
CA ASN A 195 4.70 8.34 -8.18
C ASN A 195 5.21 9.44 -7.22
N ILE A 196 5.62 9.04 -6.01
CA ILE A 196 6.13 9.96 -4.99
C ILE A 196 7.39 10.74 -5.41
N LEU A 197 8.10 10.30 -6.45
CA LEU A 197 9.26 10.98 -7.03
C LEU A 197 8.88 11.94 -8.17
N GLY A 198 7.60 12.12 -8.46
CA GLY A 198 7.10 12.97 -9.55
C GLY A 198 7.19 12.34 -10.94
N MET A 199 7.61 11.08 -11.04
CA MET A 199 7.68 10.34 -12.30
C MET A 199 6.28 9.93 -12.72
N LYS A 200 5.99 10.01 -14.01
CA LYS A 200 4.67 9.76 -14.56
C LYS A 200 4.73 8.61 -15.55
N THR A 201 3.90 7.59 -15.34
CA THR A 201 3.74 6.45 -16.24
C THR A 201 2.31 6.42 -16.77
N GLU A 202 2.15 5.92 -18.00
CA GLU A 202 0.85 5.61 -18.56
C GLU A 202 0.59 4.14 -18.26
N GLU A 203 -0.42 3.86 -17.46
CA GLU A 203 -0.80 2.50 -17.06
C GLU A 203 -2.08 2.07 -17.79
N PRO A 204 -2.16 0.83 -18.29
CA PRO A 204 -3.38 0.30 -18.86
C PRO A 204 -4.46 0.17 -17.78
N CYS A 205 -5.60 0.78 -18.03
CA CYS A 205 -6.79 0.74 -17.19
C CYS A 205 -7.89 -0.03 -17.92
N PRO A 206 -8.17 -1.29 -17.54
CA PRO A 206 -9.18 -2.11 -18.19
C PRO A 206 -10.61 -1.68 -17.87
N GLY A 207 -10.83 -0.86 -16.85
CA GLY A 207 -12.17 -0.46 -16.42
C GLY A 207 -12.18 0.24 -15.06
N LYS A 208 -13.39 0.49 -14.56
CA LYS A 208 -13.63 1.08 -13.24
C LYS A 208 -14.59 0.24 -12.42
N LEU A 209 -14.42 0.29 -11.11
CA LEU A 209 -15.34 -0.26 -10.12
C LEU A 209 -16.38 0.81 -9.77
N VAL A 210 -17.64 0.57 -10.10
CA VAL A 210 -18.77 1.45 -9.78
C VAL A 210 -19.55 0.88 -8.60
N PHE A 211 -19.83 1.70 -7.60
CA PHE A 211 -20.53 1.26 -6.39
C PHE A 211 -21.37 2.38 -5.79
N GLU A 212 -22.39 2.00 -5.03
CA GLU A 212 -23.24 2.92 -4.28
C GLU A 212 -22.79 2.99 -2.82
N LEU A 213 -22.67 4.20 -2.29
CA LEU A 213 -22.45 4.44 -0.87
C LEU A 213 -23.26 5.67 -0.45
N ASP A 214 -24.00 5.58 0.66
CA ASP A 214 -24.87 6.66 1.14
C ASP A 214 -25.84 7.24 0.09
N GLY A 215 -26.31 6.39 -0.82
CA GLY A 215 -27.22 6.77 -1.91
C GLY A 215 -26.57 7.59 -3.03
N GLN A 216 -25.24 7.62 -3.09
CA GLN A 216 -24.48 8.23 -4.17
C GLN A 216 -23.64 7.19 -4.90
N THR A 217 -23.62 7.32 -6.23
CA THR A 217 -22.75 6.53 -7.09
C THR A 217 -21.31 7.06 -7.02
N HIS A 218 -20.38 6.18 -6.72
CA HIS A 218 -18.95 6.44 -6.75
C HIS A 218 -18.26 5.48 -7.72
N SER A 219 -17.05 5.83 -8.14
CA SER A 219 -16.23 4.94 -8.95
C SER A 219 -14.74 5.07 -8.67
N LEU A 220 -14.01 3.98 -8.90
CA LEU A 220 -12.54 3.92 -8.85
C LEU A 220 -12.02 3.21 -10.11
N ASP A 221 -11.14 3.86 -10.86
CA ASP A 221 -10.38 3.20 -11.92
C ASP A 221 -9.45 2.14 -11.31
N ALA A 222 -9.35 0.99 -11.96
CA ALA A 222 -8.47 -0.09 -11.56
C ALA A 222 -7.34 -0.27 -12.58
N VAL A 223 -6.15 -0.63 -12.11
CA VAL A 223 -5.04 -1.11 -12.93
C VAL A 223 -5.00 -2.64 -12.82
N GLU A 224 -4.59 -3.33 -13.88
CA GLU A 224 -4.39 -4.78 -13.82
C GLU A 224 -2.96 -5.10 -13.35
N GLU A 225 -2.84 -5.93 -12.30
CA GLU A 225 -1.55 -6.43 -11.83
C GLU A 225 -1.63 -7.96 -11.65
N GLY A 226 -1.14 -8.69 -12.64
CA GLY A 226 -1.27 -10.16 -12.69
C GLY A 226 -2.73 -10.60 -12.76
N ASP A 227 -3.17 -11.37 -11.76
CA ASP A 227 -4.54 -11.91 -11.67
C ASP A 227 -5.46 -11.08 -10.75
N GLU A 228 -5.01 -9.90 -10.34
CA GLU A 228 -5.75 -8.99 -9.46
C GLU A 228 -5.97 -7.62 -10.11
N LEU A 229 -6.96 -6.90 -9.59
CA LEU A 229 -7.14 -5.47 -9.83
C LEU A 229 -6.45 -4.69 -8.71
N PHE A 230 -5.64 -3.71 -9.08
CA PHE A 230 -4.95 -2.81 -8.18
C PHE A 230 -5.62 -1.44 -8.18
N ILE A 231 -6.09 -1.02 -7.00
CA ILE A 231 -6.80 0.23 -6.79
C ILE A 231 -5.91 1.15 -5.97
N ILE A 232 -5.55 2.28 -6.57
CA ILE A 232 -4.79 3.36 -5.94
C ILE A 232 -5.79 4.49 -5.68
N PHE A 233 -6.11 4.75 -4.41
CA PHE A 233 -7.16 5.71 -4.06
C PHE A 233 -6.78 6.64 -2.92
N SER A 234 -7.49 7.74 -2.82
CA SER A 234 -7.49 8.60 -1.64
C SER A 234 -8.91 8.97 -1.25
N ASP A 235 -9.07 9.41 -0.01
CA ASP A 235 -10.33 9.75 0.63
C ASP A 235 -10.07 10.82 1.72
N GLN A 236 -11.11 11.28 2.39
CA GLN A 236 -11.02 12.38 3.35
C GLN A 236 -10.26 12.04 4.66
N THR A 237 -9.93 10.77 4.90
CA THR A 237 -9.10 10.36 6.05
C THR A 237 -7.60 10.56 5.84
N ASN A 238 -7.15 10.68 4.58
CA ASN A 238 -5.72 10.79 4.25
C ASN A 238 -5.11 12.08 4.83
N GLY A 239 -3.93 11.95 5.43
CA GLY A 239 -3.18 13.05 6.04
C GLY A 239 -3.67 13.45 7.43
N ARG A 240 -4.69 12.76 7.96
CA ARG A 240 -5.22 12.98 9.31
C ARG A 240 -5.22 11.70 10.13
N GLU A 241 -5.76 10.64 9.57
CA GLU A 241 -5.92 9.34 10.24
C GLU A 241 -5.28 8.19 9.46
N THR A 242 -5.10 8.37 8.14
CA THR A 242 -4.47 7.43 7.22
C THR A 242 -3.36 8.12 6.43
N TYR A 243 -2.54 7.35 5.71
CA TYR A 243 -1.33 7.87 5.06
C TYR A 243 -1.64 8.99 4.06
N GLY A 244 -0.86 10.06 4.07
CA GLY A 244 -1.16 11.28 3.31
C GLY A 244 -1.18 11.10 1.78
N ALA A 245 -0.35 10.19 1.26
CA ALA A 245 -0.23 9.97 -0.18
C ALA A 245 -1.29 9.03 -0.77
N GLY A 246 -2.27 8.59 0.02
CA GLY A 246 -3.31 7.65 -0.39
C GLY A 246 -3.11 6.24 0.17
N ARG A 247 -4.00 5.33 -0.25
CA ARG A 247 -4.07 3.94 0.18
C ARG A 247 -4.32 3.02 -1.00
N TYR A 248 -4.02 1.74 -0.80
CA TYR A 248 -4.12 0.71 -1.81
C TYR A 248 -5.10 -0.37 -1.41
N ILE A 249 -5.77 -0.95 -2.41
CA ILE A 249 -6.57 -2.18 -2.30
C ILE A 249 -6.23 -3.06 -3.49
N TYR A 250 -6.09 -4.36 -3.25
CA TYR A 250 -6.16 -5.38 -4.30
C TYR A 250 -7.51 -6.08 -4.22
N THR A 251 -8.11 -6.37 -5.37
CA THR A 251 -9.31 -7.20 -5.48
C THR A 251 -9.09 -8.31 -6.49
N ALA A 252 -9.86 -9.39 -6.40
CA ALA A 252 -9.94 -10.34 -7.51
C ALA A 252 -10.47 -9.65 -8.79
N LYS A 253 -10.21 -10.29 -9.95
CA LYS A 253 -10.86 -9.92 -11.21
C LYS A 253 -12.39 -10.07 -11.12
N PRO A 254 -13.15 -9.36 -11.97
CA PRO A 254 -14.61 -9.43 -11.96
C PRO A 254 -15.11 -10.87 -12.15
N GLY A 255 -16.16 -11.23 -11.40
CA GLY A 255 -16.91 -12.47 -11.64
C GLY A 255 -17.62 -12.46 -12.99
N GLU A 256 -18.23 -13.59 -13.36
CA GLU A 256 -18.96 -13.72 -14.64
C GLU A 256 -20.11 -12.70 -14.79
N ASP A 257 -20.68 -12.24 -13.68
CA ASP A 257 -21.73 -11.22 -13.62
C ASP A 257 -21.18 -9.78 -13.57
N GLY A 258 -19.86 -9.60 -13.68
CA GLY A 258 -19.18 -8.31 -13.57
C GLY A 258 -19.03 -7.81 -12.14
N THR A 259 -19.39 -8.59 -11.12
CA THR A 259 -19.26 -8.18 -9.72
C THR A 259 -17.81 -8.24 -9.26
N VAL A 260 -17.40 -7.24 -8.48
CA VAL A 260 -16.15 -7.22 -7.71
C VAL A 260 -16.48 -6.88 -6.25
N ILE A 261 -15.86 -7.58 -5.31
CA ILE A 261 -15.92 -7.22 -3.89
C ILE A 261 -14.79 -6.24 -3.58
N LEU A 262 -15.16 -4.99 -3.32
CA LEU A 262 -14.25 -3.94 -2.90
C LEU A 262 -14.31 -3.82 -1.36
N ASP A 263 -13.34 -4.42 -0.69
CA ASP A 263 -13.30 -4.48 0.77
C ASP A 263 -12.31 -3.46 1.35
N PHE A 264 -12.83 -2.32 1.81
CA PHE A 264 -12.00 -1.27 2.41
C PHE A 264 -11.43 -1.66 3.78
N ASN A 265 -11.90 -2.74 4.43
CA ASN A 265 -11.22 -3.27 5.62
C ASN A 265 -9.84 -3.84 5.28
N LYS A 266 -9.58 -4.13 4.00
CA LYS A 266 -8.27 -4.55 3.46
C LYS A 266 -7.51 -3.39 2.79
N ALA A 267 -7.98 -2.15 2.91
CA ALA A 267 -7.22 -0.99 2.46
C ALA A 267 -5.95 -0.84 3.29
N TYR A 268 -4.80 -0.69 2.64
CA TYR A 268 -3.50 -0.67 3.29
C TYR A 268 -2.67 0.55 2.91
N ASN A 269 -1.74 0.92 3.78
CA ASN A 269 -0.80 2.00 3.53
C ASN A 269 0.25 1.56 2.50
N PRO A 270 0.55 2.39 1.48
CA PRO A 270 1.60 2.11 0.51
C PRO A 270 2.94 1.82 1.17
N PRO A 271 3.87 1.11 0.49
CA PRO A 271 5.22 0.87 1.01
C PRO A 271 5.95 2.12 1.50
N CYS A 272 5.68 3.27 0.89
CA CYS A 272 6.29 4.56 1.22
C CYS A 272 5.93 5.05 2.62
N ALA A 273 4.85 4.54 3.23
CA ALA A 273 4.54 4.77 4.63
C ALA A 273 5.54 4.12 5.60
N TYR A 274 6.32 3.14 5.12
CA TYR A 274 7.25 2.33 5.91
C TYR A 274 8.71 2.55 5.54
N THR A 275 9.00 3.14 4.38
CA THR A 275 10.37 3.32 3.89
C THR A 275 10.47 4.42 2.84
N ALA A 276 11.53 5.24 2.92
CA ALA A 276 11.85 6.26 1.93
C ALA A 276 12.38 5.70 0.60
N TYR A 277 12.70 4.40 0.54
CA TYR A 277 13.32 3.77 -0.63
C TYR A 277 12.31 3.13 -1.60
N ALA A 278 11.01 3.30 -1.32
CA ALA A 278 9.92 2.89 -2.19
C ALA A 278 9.52 4.01 -3.16
N THR A 279 8.97 3.63 -4.31
CA THR A 279 8.57 4.55 -5.40
C THR A 279 7.08 4.38 -5.70
N CYS A 280 6.24 4.76 -4.74
CA CYS A 280 4.84 4.37 -4.72
C CYS A 280 3.98 5.26 -5.64
N PRO A 281 3.03 4.69 -6.40
CA PRO A 281 2.08 5.47 -7.19
C PRO A 281 1.11 6.27 -6.32
N LEU A 282 0.77 7.47 -6.77
CA LEU A 282 -0.19 8.37 -6.17
C LEU A 282 -1.57 8.16 -6.80
N PRO A 283 -2.66 8.33 -6.03
CA PRO A 283 -4.02 8.24 -6.54
C PRO A 283 -4.26 9.21 -7.70
N PRO A 284 -4.68 8.71 -8.87
CA PRO A 284 -5.08 9.57 -9.97
C PRO A 284 -6.32 10.38 -9.56
N SER A 285 -6.57 11.50 -10.23
CA SER A 285 -7.61 12.47 -9.83
C SER A 285 -8.99 11.85 -9.68
N GLN A 286 -9.34 10.90 -10.55
CA GLN A 286 -10.62 10.21 -10.54
C GLN A 286 -10.78 9.19 -9.41
N ASN A 287 -9.68 8.81 -8.74
CA ASN A 287 -9.70 7.90 -7.59
C ASN A 287 -9.59 8.65 -6.25
N ARG A 288 -9.91 9.95 -6.24
CA ARG A 288 -9.96 10.77 -5.03
C ARG A 288 -11.40 10.90 -4.58
N LEU A 289 -11.79 10.05 -3.64
CA LEU A 289 -13.15 9.97 -3.15
C LEU A 289 -13.45 11.16 -2.21
N PRO A 290 -14.59 11.85 -2.37
CA PRO A 290 -14.97 12.98 -1.53
C PRO A 290 -15.68 12.52 -0.23
N LEU A 291 -15.29 11.37 0.32
CA LEU A 291 -15.89 10.76 1.52
C LEU A 291 -14.80 10.26 2.46
N ALA A 292 -15.13 10.05 3.74
CA ALA A 292 -14.18 9.50 4.71
C ALA A 292 -14.35 7.98 4.80
N ILE A 293 -13.31 7.22 4.44
CA ILE A 293 -13.33 5.75 4.53
C ILE A 293 -12.66 5.32 5.83
N THR A 294 -13.48 5.09 6.86
CA THR A 294 -13.04 4.71 8.21
C THR A 294 -12.89 3.19 8.36
N ALA A 295 -12.18 2.56 7.43
CA ALA A 295 -11.85 1.13 7.42
C ALA A 295 -10.39 0.91 6.96
N GLY A 296 -9.81 -0.23 7.31
CA GLY A 296 -8.45 -0.61 6.91
C GLY A 296 -7.34 -0.03 7.78
N GLU A 297 -6.11 0.01 7.24
CA GLU A 297 -4.93 0.52 7.95
C GLU A 297 -5.05 2.03 8.23
N LYS A 298 -4.64 2.41 9.45
CA LYS A 298 -4.42 3.78 9.90
C LYS A 298 -2.94 4.15 9.79
N TYR A 299 -2.64 5.43 9.89
CA TYR A 299 -1.27 5.95 9.90
C TYR A 299 -1.14 7.11 10.88
N SER A 300 -0.09 7.07 11.70
CA SER A 300 0.22 8.11 12.68
C SER A 300 1.69 8.50 12.67
N GLY A 301 2.43 8.17 11.61
CA GLY A 301 3.81 8.62 11.44
C GLY A 301 3.85 10.12 11.15
N GLU A 302 4.92 10.79 11.59
CA GLU A 302 5.21 12.15 11.13
C GLU A 302 5.56 12.10 9.64
N GLY A 303 4.99 13.04 8.88
CA GLY A 303 4.85 12.98 7.43
C GLY A 303 6.11 12.65 6.64
N HIS A 304 5.89 11.93 5.54
CA HIS A 304 6.75 11.91 4.36
C HIS A 304 6.21 12.90 3.33
#